data_AF-A0A7S0A932-F1
#
_entry.id   AF-A0A7S0A932-F1
#
_cell.length_a   1.000
_cell.length_b   1.000
_cell.length_c   1.000
_cell.angle_alpha   90.00
_cell.angle_beta   90.00
_cell.angle_gamma   90.00
#
_symmetry.space_group_name_H-M   'P 1'
#
loop_
_entity.id
_entity.type
_entity.pdbx_description
1 polymer ?
#
loop_
_entity_poly.entity_id
_entity_poly.type
_entity_poly.pdbx_seq_one_letter_code
_entity_poly.pdbx_strand_id
1 'polypeptide(L)'
;RKAQEEAAKEEALRNAQVAEEEAERMAKEAAQRKAREEAELKAKEEALRKVREDAERRVQEAAQRQAQEEADMRAKEAAQHKAQEEAELRAKAEAQRKEAEARAKLAKEQAQRKAKAEAEQRARREAERREEQEAEQKARDDAELLAMEGVEQRRRQEAERHVREVDKKAGEAKNSLKTRNGASVESDAKQAEQRRQEEVERKLPERAMTKAKQAAEARAREKAELQAREEAARNKAASQQAPADEEDDTEAECYDVVHEDGVPVYAAPSLDSAVVGLEADGATLQLRGYDPSGLWRRTRPEGSMGQHTGWVLLYHDTHGEWLQAAE
;
A
#
# COMPACT_ATOMS: atom_id res chain seq x y z
N ARG A 1 -74.93 118.36 48.97
CA ARG A 1 -74.10 118.21 47.75
C ARG A 1 -72.66 117.81 48.07
N LYS A 2 -71.81 118.66 48.71
CA LYS A 2 -70.42 118.29 49.06
C LYS A 2 -70.27 117.01 49.90
N ALA A 3 -71.04 116.86 50.99
CA ALA A 3 -70.97 115.68 51.85
C ALA A 3 -71.43 114.37 51.15
N GLN A 4 -72.36 114.46 50.19
CA GLN A 4 -72.77 113.30 49.39
C GLN A 4 -71.72 112.93 48.34
N GLU A 5 -70.97 113.91 47.84
CA GLU A 5 -69.90 113.68 46.87
C GLU A 5 -68.64 113.09 47.52
N GLU A 6 -68.31 113.47 48.76
CA GLU A 6 -67.25 112.83 49.55
C GLU A 6 -67.61 111.40 49.95
N ALA A 7 -68.85 111.15 50.41
CA ALA A 7 -69.30 109.81 50.74
C ALA A 7 -69.26 108.86 49.52
N ALA A 8 -69.67 109.34 48.34
CA ALA A 8 -69.58 108.57 47.10
C ALA A 8 -68.13 108.30 46.66
N LYS A 9 -67.20 109.24 46.90
CA LYS A 9 -65.76 109.04 46.62
C LYS A 9 -65.13 108.03 47.58
N GLU A 10 -65.49 108.07 48.86
CA GLU A 10 -65.00 107.12 49.85
C GLU A 10 -65.55 105.70 49.59
N GLU A 11 -66.82 105.59 49.20
CA GLU A 11 -67.42 104.31 48.78
C GLU A 11 -66.77 103.76 47.50
N ALA A 12 -66.50 104.61 46.51
CA ALA A 12 -65.78 104.21 45.30
C ALA A 12 -64.33 103.77 45.59
N LEU A 13 -63.64 104.43 46.53
CA LEU A 13 -62.29 104.04 46.95
C LEU A 13 -62.30 102.70 47.69
N ARG A 14 -63.28 102.48 48.59
CA ARG A 14 -63.45 101.20 49.28
C ARG A 14 -63.80 100.08 48.31
N ASN A 15 -64.69 100.31 47.34
CA ASN A 15 -64.98 99.31 46.31
C ASN A 15 -63.78 99.03 45.40
N ALA A 16 -62.96 100.05 45.07
CA ALA A 16 -61.73 99.86 44.32
C ALA A 16 -60.70 99.04 45.11
N GLN A 17 -60.54 99.31 46.41
CA GLN A 17 -59.65 98.54 47.29
C GLN A 17 -60.13 97.08 47.45
N VAL A 18 -61.43 96.86 47.63
CA VAL A 18 -61.99 95.49 47.68
C VAL A 18 -61.78 94.77 46.35
N ALA A 19 -61.97 95.44 45.21
CA ALA A 19 -61.72 94.85 43.90
C ALA A 19 -60.23 94.52 43.67
N GLU A 20 -59.31 95.36 44.16
CA GLU A 20 -57.88 95.13 44.06
C GLU A 20 -57.41 93.98 44.99
N GLU A 21 -57.89 93.94 46.24
CA GLU A 21 -57.64 92.81 47.16
C GLU A 21 -58.23 91.50 46.64
N GLU A 22 -59.42 91.53 46.04
CA GLU A 22 -60.05 90.33 45.47
C GLU A 22 -59.32 89.85 44.21
N ALA A 23 -58.86 90.78 43.36
CA ALA A 23 -58.00 90.46 42.22
C ALA A 23 -56.64 89.89 42.65
N GLU A 24 -56.01 90.46 43.68
CA GLU A 24 -54.74 89.97 44.23
C GLU A 24 -54.92 88.59 44.89
N ARG A 25 -56.02 88.38 45.62
CA ARG A 25 -56.37 87.08 46.21
C ARG A 25 -56.57 86.02 45.13
N MET A 26 -57.33 86.33 44.08
CA MET A 26 -57.54 85.41 42.95
C MET A 26 -56.24 85.10 42.21
N ALA A 27 -55.36 86.09 42.01
CA ALA A 27 -54.05 85.87 41.39
C ALA A 27 -53.14 84.97 42.23
N LYS A 28 -53.08 85.18 43.55
CA LYS A 28 -52.31 84.33 44.48
C LYS A 28 -52.88 82.92 44.56
N GLU A 29 -54.20 82.77 44.61
CA GLU A 29 -54.86 81.46 44.67
C GLU A 29 -54.69 80.69 43.36
N ALA A 30 -54.78 81.35 42.21
CA ALA A 30 -54.50 80.75 40.90
C ALA A 30 -53.03 80.32 40.76
N ALA A 31 -52.08 81.15 41.22
CA ALA A 31 -50.65 80.80 41.22
C ALA A 31 -50.34 79.63 42.16
N GLN A 32 -50.93 79.62 43.36
CA GLN A 32 -50.75 78.54 44.32
C GLN A 32 -51.38 77.23 43.84
N ARG A 33 -52.54 77.30 43.19
CA ARG A 33 -53.20 76.13 42.60
C ARG A 33 -52.38 75.54 41.45
N LYS A 34 -51.85 76.37 40.54
CA LYS A 34 -50.94 75.92 39.48
C LYS A 34 -49.68 75.26 40.04
N ALA A 35 -49.04 75.86 41.05
CA ALA A 35 -47.85 75.30 41.68
C ALA A 35 -48.12 73.94 42.35
N ARG A 36 -49.30 73.76 42.98
CA ARG A 36 -49.72 72.47 43.55
C ARG A 36 -50.02 71.44 42.48
N GLU A 37 -50.75 71.80 41.42
CA GLU A 37 -51.07 70.89 40.31
C GLU A 37 -49.79 70.44 39.58
N GLU A 38 -48.84 71.34 39.31
CA GLU A 38 -47.55 70.98 38.71
C GLU A 38 -46.72 70.06 39.63
N ALA A 39 -46.67 70.33 40.93
CA ALA A 39 -45.96 69.47 41.89
C ALA A 39 -46.59 68.08 41.99
N GLU A 40 -47.93 68.00 41.99
CA GLU A 40 -48.66 66.73 42.04
C GLU A 40 -48.50 65.92 40.75
N LEU A 41 -48.55 66.58 39.58
CA LEU A 41 -48.30 65.93 38.29
C LEU A 41 -46.87 65.38 38.22
N LYS A 42 -45.88 66.16 38.65
CA LYS A 42 -44.47 65.74 38.64
C LYS A 42 -44.22 64.55 39.57
N ALA A 43 -44.85 64.54 40.76
CA ALA A 43 -44.77 63.41 41.69
C ALA A 43 -45.44 62.15 41.13
N LYS A 44 -46.61 62.29 40.48
CA LYS A 44 -47.29 61.17 39.81
C LYS A 44 -46.48 60.62 38.63
N GLU A 45 -45.87 61.48 37.83
CA GLU A 45 -45.04 61.09 36.69
C GLU A 45 -43.77 60.37 37.14
N GLU A 46 -43.06 60.85 38.16
CA GLU A 46 -41.91 60.15 38.74
C GLU A 46 -42.29 58.78 39.34
N ALA A 47 -43.43 58.70 40.04
CA ALA A 47 -43.91 57.44 40.60
C ALA A 47 -44.24 56.42 39.49
N LEU A 48 -44.94 56.85 38.44
CA LEU A 48 -45.24 56.02 37.27
C LEU A 48 -43.97 55.60 36.52
N ARG A 49 -43.01 56.52 36.35
CA ARG A 49 -41.72 56.23 35.73
C ARG A 49 -40.95 55.16 36.49
N LYS A 50 -40.87 55.27 37.83
CA LYS A 50 -40.19 54.26 38.67
C LYS A 50 -40.87 52.89 38.57
N VAL A 51 -42.20 52.83 38.58
CA VAL A 51 -42.93 51.56 38.43
C VAL A 51 -42.66 50.94 37.05
N ARG A 52 -42.63 51.76 35.99
CA ARG A 52 -42.34 51.28 34.63
C ARG A 52 -40.89 50.81 34.50
N GLU A 53 -39.92 51.58 34.98
CA GLU A 53 -38.50 51.19 34.96
C GLU A 53 -38.25 49.92 35.79
N ASP A 54 -38.90 49.75 36.95
CA ASP A 54 -38.76 48.52 37.75
C ASP A 54 -39.39 47.30 37.04
N ALA A 55 -40.53 47.48 36.38
CA ALA A 55 -41.17 46.44 35.59
C ALA A 55 -40.33 46.05 34.36
N GLU A 56 -39.81 47.03 33.62
CA GLU A 56 -38.92 46.78 32.47
C GLU A 56 -37.62 46.11 32.91
N ARG A 57 -37.01 46.54 34.03
CA ARG A 57 -35.80 45.90 34.58
C ARG A 57 -36.04 44.44 34.96
N ARG A 58 -37.17 44.13 35.61
CA ARG A 58 -37.51 42.74 35.98
C ARG A 58 -37.71 41.86 34.75
N VAL A 59 -38.34 42.37 33.69
CA VAL A 59 -38.52 41.62 32.44
C VAL A 59 -37.17 41.36 31.76
N GLN A 60 -36.29 42.36 31.70
CA GLN A 60 -34.94 42.18 31.15
C GLN A 60 -34.10 41.20 31.96
N GLU A 61 -34.07 41.32 33.29
CA GLU A 61 -33.33 40.41 34.16
C GLU A 61 -33.86 38.96 34.05
N ALA A 62 -35.19 38.78 33.98
CA ALA A 62 -35.78 37.45 33.79
C ALA A 62 -35.40 36.84 32.42
N ALA A 63 -35.49 37.63 31.35
CA ALA A 63 -35.10 37.18 30.02
C ALA A 63 -33.61 36.84 29.93
N GLN A 64 -32.75 37.65 30.57
CA GLN A 64 -31.31 37.42 30.60
C GLN A 64 -30.96 36.16 31.40
N ARG A 65 -31.60 35.94 32.56
CA ARG A 65 -31.42 34.71 33.34
C ARG A 65 -31.85 33.48 32.57
N GLN A 66 -33.00 33.52 31.92
CA GLN A 66 -33.48 32.38 31.10
C GLN A 66 -32.52 32.09 29.95
N ALA A 67 -32.04 33.11 29.23
CA ALA A 67 -31.07 32.92 28.15
C ALA A 67 -29.75 32.31 28.66
N GLN A 68 -29.30 32.72 29.84
CA GLN A 68 -28.06 32.21 30.42
C GLN A 68 -28.21 30.78 30.95
N GLU A 69 -29.34 30.45 31.60
CA GLU A 69 -29.64 29.08 32.01
C GLU A 69 -29.77 28.14 30.80
N GLU A 70 -30.43 28.59 29.73
CA GLU A 70 -30.56 27.78 28.52
C GLU A 70 -29.21 27.57 27.82
N ALA A 71 -28.35 28.59 27.78
CA ALA A 71 -26.99 28.47 27.25
C ALA A 71 -26.14 27.50 28.09
N ASP A 72 -26.20 27.59 29.42
CA ASP A 72 -25.48 26.69 30.33
C ASP A 72 -25.98 25.25 30.21
N MET A 73 -27.29 25.04 30.08
CA MET A 73 -27.87 23.71 29.89
C MET A 73 -27.44 23.09 28.56
N ARG A 74 -27.51 23.86 27.46
CA ARG A 74 -27.03 23.40 26.15
C ARG A 74 -25.53 23.08 26.16
N ALA A 75 -24.72 23.89 26.86
CA ALA A 75 -23.28 23.62 26.99
C ALA A 75 -23.01 22.32 27.75
N LYS A 76 -23.76 22.06 28.84
CA LYS A 76 -23.64 20.80 29.61
C LYS A 76 -24.09 19.60 28.80
N GLU A 77 -25.23 19.68 28.10
CA GLU A 77 -25.72 18.60 27.24
C GLU A 77 -24.75 18.30 26.09
N ALA A 78 -24.22 19.33 25.43
CA ALA A 78 -23.23 19.15 24.36
C ALA A 78 -21.94 18.50 24.88
N ALA A 79 -21.45 18.92 26.06
CA ALA A 79 -20.28 18.30 26.68
C ALA A 79 -20.54 16.83 27.07
N GLN A 80 -21.73 16.52 27.59
CA GLN A 80 -22.12 15.16 27.95
C GLN A 80 -22.26 14.27 26.71
N HIS A 81 -22.93 14.76 25.66
CA HIS A 81 -23.07 14.03 24.39
C HIS A 81 -21.71 13.73 23.77
N LYS A 82 -20.82 14.74 23.72
CA LYS A 82 -19.47 14.56 23.18
C LYS A 82 -18.66 13.53 23.99
N ALA A 83 -18.76 13.54 25.32
CA ALA A 83 -18.09 12.55 26.17
C ALA A 83 -18.64 11.14 25.96
N GLN A 84 -19.96 10.99 25.77
CA GLN A 84 -20.58 9.69 25.48
C GLN A 84 -20.18 9.16 24.10
N GLU A 85 -20.22 10.01 23.07
CA GLU A 85 -19.83 9.66 21.71
C GLU A 85 -18.36 9.25 21.64
N GLU A 86 -17.47 10.01 22.29
CA GLU A 86 -16.05 9.66 22.35
C GLU A 86 -15.81 8.33 23.09
N ALA A 87 -16.53 8.07 24.18
CA ALA A 87 -16.46 6.80 24.89
C ALA A 87 -16.96 5.62 24.02
N GLU A 88 -18.04 5.81 23.27
CA GLU A 88 -18.58 4.78 22.37
C GLU A 88 -17.63 4.51 21.19
N LEU A 89 -17.06 5.55 20.58
CA LEU A 89 -16.08 5.44 19.52
C LEU A 89 -14.82 4.70 20.00
N ARG A 90 -14.32 5.03 21.19
CA ARG A 90 -13.18 4.33 21.81
C ARG A 90 -13.49 2.85 22.05
N ALA A 91 -14.68 2.53 22.56
CA ALA A 91 -15.10 1.15 22.79
C ALA A 91 -15.21 0.35 21.48
N LYS A 92 -15.79 0.94 20.42
CA LYS A 92 -15.86 0.31 19.09
C LYS A 92 -14.47 0.11 18.49
N ALA A 93 -13.59 1.11 18.57
CA ALA A 93 -12.23 1.02 18.06
C ALA A 93 -11.42 -0.06 18.80
N GLU A 94 -11.55 -0.16 20.13
CA GLU A 94 -10.87 -1.20 20.90
C GLU A 94 -11.40 -2.60 20.56
N ALA A 95 -12.70 -2.76 20.38
CA ALA A 95 -13.30 -4.03 19.95
C ALA A 95 -12.80 -4.45 18.57
N GLN A 96 -12.80 -3.53 17.59
CA GLN A 96 -12.26 -3.80 16.25
C GLN A 96 -10.78 -4.14 16.28
N ARG A 97 -9.98 -3.43 17.08
CA ARG A 97 -8.55 -3.72 17.25
C ARG A 97 -8.32 -5.12 17.80
N LYS A 98 -9.08 -5.52 18.83
CA LYS A 98 -8.99 -6.87 19.42
C LYS A 98 -9.38 -7.95 18.41
N GLU A 99 -10.42 -7.73 17.61
CA GLU A 99 -10.82 -8.67 16.57
C GLU A 99 -9.76 -8.79 15.46
N ALA A 100 -9.22 -7.67 14.99
CA ALA A 100 -8.15 -7.66 14.00
C ALA A 100 -6.89 -8.37 14.51
N GLU A 101 -6.50 -8.11 15.76
CA GLU A 101 -5.35 -8.77 16.40
C GLU A 101 -5.58 -10.29 16.53
N ALA A 102 -6.79 -10.71 16.93
CA ALA A 102 -7.14 -12.13 17.01
C ALA A 102 -7.08 -12.83 15.64
N ARG A 103 -7.63 -12.19 14.59
CA ARG A 103 -7.55 -12.69 13.21
C ARG A 103 -6.11 -12.76 12.72
N ALA A 104 -5.29 -11.75 12.99
CA ALA A 104 -3.88 -11.73 12.61
C ALA A 104 -3.08 -12.84 13.32
N LYS A 105 -3.31 -13.07 14.62
CA LYS A 105 -2.70 -14.17 15.37
C LYS A 105 -3.09 -15.52 14.80
N LEU A 106 -4.36 -15.73 14.50
CA LEU A 106 -4.85 -16.98 13.91
C LEU A 106 -4.24 -17.23 12.53
N ALA A 107 -4.18 -16.20 11.67
CA ALA A 107 -3.57 -16.30 10.35
C ALA A 107 -2.07 -16.65 10.43
N LYS A 108 -1.34 -16.00 11.34
CA LYS A 108 0.08 -16.29 11.58
C LYS A 108 0.29 -17.72 12.09
N GLU A 109 -0.54 -18.18 13.02
CA GLU A 109 -0.45 -19.54 13.54
C GLU A 109 -0.75 -20.59 12.46
N GLN A 110 -1.78 -20.36 11.64
CA GLN A 110 -2.10 -21.24 10.52
C GLN A 110 -0.97 -21.28 9.48
N ALA A 111 -0.39 -20.13 9.13
CA ALA A 111 0.75 -20.07 8.22
C ALA A 111 1.96 -20.83 8.79
N GLN A 112 2.26 -20.66 10.07
CA GLN A 112 3.35 -21.38 10.74
C GLN A 112 3.10 -22.90 10.79
N ARG A 113 1.86 -23.33 11.10
CA ARG A 113 1.48 -24.74 11.09
C ARG A 113 1.61 -25.35 9.69
N LYS A 114 1.14 -24.64 8.65
CA LYS A 114 1.29 -25.06 7.25
C LYS A 114 2.76 -25.18 6.84
N ALA A 115 3.58 -24.17 7.15
CA ALA A 115 5.02 -24.20 6.84
C ALA A 115 5.74 -25.36 7.56
N LYS A 116 5.42 -25.62 8.84
CA LYS A 116 5.99 -26.74 9.59
C LYS A 116 5.56 -28.09 9.01
N ALA A 117 4.28 -28.24 8.68
CA ALA A 117 3.76 -29.47 8.08
C ALA A 117 4.38 -29.73 6.70
N GLU A 118 4.55 -28.70 5.87
CA GLU A 118 5.20 -28.83 4.56
C GLU A 118 6.68 -29.18 4.70
N ALA A 119 7.40 -28.56 5.64
CA ALA A 119 8.79 -28.90 5.93
C ALA A 119 8.94 -30.35 6.40
N GLU A 120 8.04 -30.83 7.28
CA GLU A 120 8.05 -32.23 7.73
C GLU A 120 7.74 -33.20 6.59
N GLN A 121 6.76 -32.88 5.74
CA GLN A 121 6.44 -33.70 4.56
C GLN A 121 7.59 -33.76 3.56
N ARG A 122 8.26 -32.62 3.32
CA ARG A 122 9.47 -32.59 2.47
C ARG A 122 10.59 -33.44 3.06
N ALA A 123 10.85 -33.35 4.36
CA ALA A 123 11.86 -34.16 5.03
C ALA A 123 11.54 -35.68 4.94
N ARG A 124 10.28 -36.07 5.14
CA ARG A 124 9.84 -37.47 4.99
C ARG A 124 10.03 -37.98 3.56
N ARG A 125 9.59 -37.21 2.55
CA ARG A 125 9.76 -37.58 1.14
C ARG A 125 11.22 -37.67 0.72
N GLU A 126 12.07 -36.80 1.26
CA GLU A 126 13.50 -36.85 0.96
C GLU A 126 14.16 -38.08 1.60
N ALA A 127 13.78 -38.44 2.82
CA ALA A 127 14.24 -39.66 3.46
C ALA A 127 13.80 -40.91 2.69
N GLU A 128 12.52 -41.00 2.32
CA GLU A 128 11.96 -42.10 1.51
C GLU A 128 12.68 -42.21 0.16
N ARG A 129 12.90 -41.09 -0.53
CA ARG A 129 13.65 -41.08 -1.81
C ARG A 129 15.09 -41.55 -1.63
N ARG A 130 15.75 -41.20 -0.52
CA ARG A 130 17.11 -41.69 -0.24
C ARG A 130 17.12 -43.19 0.00
N GLU A 131 16.18 -43.71 0.77
CA GLU A 131 16.04 -45.16 0.99
C GLU A 131 15.77 -45.91 -0.32
N GLU A 132 14.89 -45.39 -1.19
CA GLU A 132 14.64 -45.97 -2.52
C GLU A 132 15.88 -45.93 -3.42
N GLN A 133 16.61 -44.81 -3.44
CA GLN A 133 17.83 -44.67 -4.22
C GLN A 133 18.94 -45.60 -3.74
N GLU A 134 19.12 -45.75 -2.43
CA GLU A 134 20.09 -46.69 -1.86
C GLU A 134 19.71 -48.14 -2.17
N ALA A 135 18.42 -48.49 -2.08
CA ALA A 135 17.94 -49.81 -2.45
C ALA A 135 18.12 -50.11 -3.95
N GLU A 136 17.81 -49.15 -4.82
CA GLU A 136 18.02 -49.26 -6.27
C GLU A 136 19.51 -49.39 -6.61
N GLN A 137 20.35 -48.57 -5.99
CA GLN A 137 21.79 -48.62 -6.22
C GLN A 137 22.38 -49.95 -5.78
N LYS A 138 21.98 -50.46 -4.61
CA LYS A 138 22.39 -51.79 -4.16
C LYS A 138 21.93 -52.89 -5.12
N ALA A 139 20.69 -52.82 -5.62
CA ALA A 139 20.19 -53.79 -6.59
C ALA A 139 20.96 -53.73 -7.94
N ARG A 140 21.37 -52.53 -8.36
CA ARG A 140 22.21 -52.34 -9.56
C ARG A 140 23.61 -52.90 -9.34
N ASP A 141 24.24 -52.61 -8.21
CA ASP A 141 25.59 -53.10 -7.87
C ASP A 141 25.60 -54.63 -7.77
N ASP A 142 24.57 -55.24 -7.14
CA ASP A 142 24.41 -56.70 -7.06
C ASP A 142 24.22 -57.31 -8.46
N ALA A 143 23.41 -56.68 -9.32
CA ALA A 143 23.21 -57.15 -10.70
C ALA A 143 24.48 -57.02 -11.55
N GLU A 144 25.26 -55.95 -11.36
CA GLU A 144 26.55 -55.76 -12.02
C GLU A 144 27.57 -56.82 -11.55
N LEU A 145 27.62 -57.10 -10.25
CA LEU A 145 28.50 -58.14 -9.70
C LEU A 145 28.17 -59.52 -10.29
N LEU A 146 26.88 -59.87 -10.34
CA LEU A 146 26.42 -61.12 -10.97
C LEU A 146 26.75 -61.17 -12.48
N ALA A 147 26.64 -60.05 -13.18
CA ALA A 147 27.01 -59.96 -14.59
C ALA A 147 28.52 -60.13 -14.80
N MET A 148 29.36 -59.49 -13.96
CA MET A 148 30.81 -59.64 -13.99
C MET A 148 31.24 -61.08 -13.68
N GLU A 149 30.65 -61.70 -12.65
CA GLU A 149 30.91 -63.09 -12.30
C GLU A 149 30.51 -64.02 -13.47
N GLY A 150 29.37 -63.76 -14.11
CA GLY A 150 28.95 -64.49 -15.31
C GLY A 150 29.92 -64.36 -16.48
N VAL A 151 30.52 -63.19 -16.70
CA VAL A 151 31.57 -62.98 -17.72
C VAL A 151 32.86 -63.71 -17.35
N GLU A 152 33.26 -63.67 -16.08
CA GLU A 152 34.45 -64.36 -15.61
C GLU A 152 34.29 -65.89 -15.70
N GLN A 153 33.12 -66.42 -15.34
CA GLN A 153 32.82 -67.84 -15.49
C GLN A 153 32.88 -68.27 -16.95
N ARG A 154 32.33 -67.47 -17.88
CA ARG A 154 32.47 -67.74 -19.33
C ARG A 154 33.93 -67.72 -19.76
N ARG A 155 34.71 -66.75 -19.30
CA ARG A 155 36.15 -66.67 -19.59
C ARG A 155 36.91 -67.89 -19.04
N ARG A 156 36.58 -68.35 -17.84
CA ARG A 156 37.15 -69.59 -17.25
C ARG A 156 36.77 -70.82 -18.08
N GLN A 157 35.51 -70.96 -18.46
CA GLN A 157 35.04 -72.06 -19.31
C GLN A 157 35.70 -72.04 -20.69
N GLU A 158 35.84 -70.86 -21.31
CA GLU A 158 36.51 -70.69 -22.60
C GLU A 158 38.00 -71.02 -22.51
N ALA A 159 38.69 -70.58 -21.45
CA ALA A 159 40.08 -70.94 -21.20
C ALA A 159 40.24 -72.45 -21.01
N GLU A 160 39.35 -73.10 -20.24
CA GLU A 160 39.39 -74.55 -20.05
C GLU A 160 39.11 -75.31 -21.35
N ARG A 161 38.16 -74.84 -22.18
CA ARG A 161 37.93 -75.38 -23.52
C ARG A 161 39.16 -75.25 -24.40
N HIS A 162 39.82 -74.08 -24.38
CA HIS A 162 41.06 -73.86 -25.12
C HIS A 162 42.18 -74.80 -24.69
N VAL A 163 42.35 -75.04 -23.38
CA VAL A 163 43.33 -76.01 -22.86
C VAL A 163 43.01 -77.41 -23.38
N ARG A 164 41.75 -77.86 -23.28
CA ARG A 164 41.33 -79.19 -23.80
C ARG A 164 41.55 -79.31 -25.31
N GLU A 165 41.29 -78.25 -26.07
CA GLU A 165 41.56 -78.25 -27.52
C GLU A 165 43.05 -78.28 -27.84
N VAL A 166 43.88 -77.55 -27.08
CA VAL A 166 45.34 -77.58 -27.24
C VAL A 166 45.89 -78.96 -26.89
N ASP A 167 45.40 -79.60 -25.83
CA ASP A 167 45.80 -80.97 -25.46
C ASP A 167 45.38 -81.99 -26.52
N LYS A 168 44.16 -81.85 -27.07
CA LYS A 168 43.68 -82.70 -28.17
C LYS A 168 44.54 -82.51 -29.42
N LYS A 169 44.79 -81.26 -29.83
CA LYS A 169 45.66 -80.92 -30.96
C LYS A 169 47.11 -81.33 -30.72
N ALA A 170 47.63 -81.29 -29.49
CA ALA A 170 48.96 -81.78 -29.16
C ALA A 170 49.03 -83.31 -29.23
N GLY A 171 47.97 -84.02 -28.85
CA GLY A 171 47.82 -85.46 -29.05
C GLY A 171 47.76 -85.83 -30.53
N GLU A 172 46.95 -85.12 -31.32
CA GLU A 172 46.85 -85.26 -32.78
C GLU A 172 48.15 -84.85 -33.49
N ALA A 173 48.85 -83.82 -33.01
CA ALA A 173 50.14 -83.37 -33.50
C ALA A 173 51.23 -84.40 -33.18
N LYS A 174 51.26 -84.98 -31.97
CA LYS A 174 52.16 -86.10 -31.64
C LYS A 174 51.87 -87.35 -32.50
N ASN A 175 50.60 -87.61 -32.80
CA ASN A 175 50.19 -88.71 -33.67
C ASN A 175 50.55 -88.45 -35.15
N SER A 176 50.43 -87.21 -35.61
CA SER A 176 50.77 -86.80 -36.99
C SER A 176 52.26 -86.50 -37.20
N LEU A 177 53.03 -86.14 -36.17
CA LEU A 177 54.51 -86.06 -36.20
C LEU A 177 55.14 -87.44 -36.40
N LYS A 178 54.41 -88.51 -36.06
CA LYS A 178 54.80 -89.89 -36.39
C LYS A 178 54.62 -90.21 -37.88
N THR A 179 53.98 -89.33 -38.64
CA THR A 179 53.70 -89.49 -40.07
C THR A 179 53.77 -88.16 -40.83
N ARG A 180 54.92 -87.46 -40.83
CA ARG A 180 55.42 -86.70 -42.02
C ARG A 180 56.66 -85.86 -41.70
N ASN A 181 57.60 -85.94 -42.64
CA ASN A 181 58.68 -84.99 -42.86
C ASN A 181 58.15 -83.62 -43.30
N GLY A 182 58.88 -82.57 -42.92
CA GLY A 182 59.30 -81.52 -43.86
C GLY A 182 58.42 -80.27 -43.96
N ALA A 183 58.87 -79.22 -43.28
CA ALA A 183 58.99 -77.83 -43.74
C ALA A 183 57.91 -77.27 -44.71
N SER A 184 56.92 -76.55 -44.17
CA SER A 184 56.30 -75.34 -44.76
C SER A 184 55.00 -74.98 -44.00
N VAL A 185 55.08 -74.61 -42.72
CA VAL A 185 53.89 -74.22 -41.92
C VAL A 185 54.14 -72.95 -41.09
N GLU A 186 55.39 -72.57 -40.84
CA GLU A 186 55.73 -71.38 -40.03
C GLU A 186 55.59 -70.04 -40.78
N SER A 187 55.63 -70.04 -42.12
CA SER A 187 55.47 -68.83 -42.94
C SER A 187 54.01 -68.36 -42.98
N ASP A 188 53.08 -69.28 -43.25
CA ASP A 188 51.66 -68.97 -43.41
C ASP A 188 50.98 -68.64 -42.07
N ALA A 189 51.43 -69.26 -40.98
CA ALA A 189 50.93 -68.96 -39.63
C ALA A 189 51.31 -67.55 -39.18
N LYS A 190 52.56 -67.10 -39.43
CA LYS A 190 53.02 -65.76 -39.10
C LYS A 190 52.31 -64.68 -39.92
N GLN A 191 52.06 -64.94 -41.20
CA GLN A 191 51.39 -63.98 -42.08
C GLN A 191 49.89 -63.80 -41.74
N ALA A 192 49.24 -64.85 -41.24
CA ALA A 192 47.85 -64.78 -40.76
C ALA A 192 47.73 -64.04 -39.41
N GLU A 193 48.74 -64.18 -38.54
CA GLU A 193 48.78 -63.50 -37.24
C GLU A 193 49.05 -61.99 -37.39
N GLN A 194 49.94 -61.62 -38.31
CA GLN A 194 50.24 -60.22 -38.64
C GLN A 194 49.00 -59.47 -39.17
N ARG A 195 48.22 -60.09 -40.05
CA ARG A 195 46.96 -59.52 -40.57
C ARG A 195 45.91 -59.33 -39.49
N ARG A 196 45.85 -60.23 -38.50
CA ARG A 196 44.96 -60.09 -37.33
C ARG A 196 45.38 -58.93 -36.44
N GLN A 197 46.67 -58.74 -36.21
CA GLN A 197 47.19 -57.64 -35.39
C GLN A 197 46.91 -56.29 -36.07
N GLU A 198 47.16 -56.15 -37.37
CA GLU A 198 46.88 -54.92 -38.13
C GLU A 198 45.37 -54.57 -38.19
N GLU A 199 44.49 -55.57 -38.28
CA GLU A 199 43.04 -55.32 -38.33
C GLU A 199 42.49 -54.85 -36.98
N VAL A 200 43.01 -55.38 -35.88
CA VAL A 200 42.67 -54.96 -34.52
C VAL A 200 43.16 -53.54 -34.25
N GLU A 201 44.40 -53.23 -34.64
CA GLU A 201 45.01 -51.91 -34.45
C GLU A 201 44.35 -50.81 -35.30
N ARG A 202 43.80 -51.15 -36.47
CA ARG A 202 43.09 -50.20 -37.34
C ARG A 202 41.66 -49.90 -36.87
N LYS A 203 40.94 -50.88 -36.30
CA LYS A 203 39.51 -50.76 -35.93
C LYS A 203 39.25 -50.22 -34.52
N LEU A 204 40.20 -50.35 -33.59
CA LEU A 204 40.09 -49.79 -32.24
C LEU A 204 40.09 -48.24 -32.20
N PRO A 205 41.02 -47.52 -32.86
CA PRO A 205 41.07 -46.06 -32.79
C PRO A 205 39.92 -45.38 -33.54
N GLU A 206 39.43 -45.93 -34.67
CA GLU A 206 38.24 -45.38 -35.35
C GLU A 206 36.97 -45.48 -34.51
N ARG A 207 36.76 -46.61 -33.82
CA ARG A 207 35.60 -46.79 -32.93
C ARG A 207 35.69 -45.93 -31.66
N ALA A 208 36.90 -45.73 -31.14
CA ALA A 208 37.11 -44.84 -30.00
C ALA A 208 36.95 -43.36 -30.39
N MET A 209 37.49 -42.95 -31.55
CA MET A 209 37.38 -41.58 -32.09
C MET A 209 35.94 -41.22 -32.45
N THR A 210 35.17 -42.16 -33.01
CA THR A 210 33.74 -41.93 -33.33
C THR A 210 32.88 -41.79 -32.08
N LYS A 211 33.11 -42.60 -31.04
CA LYS A 211 32.43 -42.45 -29.74
C LYS A 211 32.83 -41.17 -29.01
N ALA A 212 34.11 -40.80 -29.03
CA ALA A 212 34.60 -39.56 -28.41
C ALA A 212 34.02 -38.31 -29.13
N LYS A 213 33.94 -38.35 -30.46
CA LYS A 213 33.31 -37.28 -31.26
C LYS A 213 31.82 -37.15 -30.97
N GLN A 214 31.09 -38.27 -30.89
CA GLN A 214 29.67 -38.28 -30.52
C GLN A 214 29.42 -37.76 -29.09
N ALA A 215 30.29 -38.12 -28.14
CA ALA A 215 30.21 -37.63 -26.76
C ALA A 215 30.52 -36.13 -26.66
N ALA A 216 31.49 -35.63 -27.43
CA ALA A 216 31.80 -34.20 -27.49
C ALA A 216 30.65 -33.40 -28.12
N GLU A 217 30.02 -33.94 -29.16
CA GLU A 217 28.86 -33.31 -29.81
C GLU A 217 27.63 -33.30 -28.89
N ALA A 218 27.38 -34.35 -28.13
CA ALA A 218 26.32 -34.38 -27.11
C ALA A 218 26.53 -33.33 -26.02
N ARG A 219 27.76 -33.20 -25.50
CA ARG A 219 28.12 -32.19 -24.50
C ARG A 219 27.99 -30.76 -25.04
N ALA A 220 28.31 -30.54 -26.32
CA ALA A 220 28.15 -29.24 -26.96
C ALA A 220 26.66 -28.86 -27.11
N ARG A 221 25.79 -29.84 -27.44
CA ARG A 221 24.34 -29.63 -27.53
C ARG A 221 23.72 -29.32 -26.17
N GLU A 222 24.10 -30.07 -25.12
CA GLU A 222 23.63 -29.83 -23.75
C GLU A 222 24.04 -28.43 -23.25
N LYS A 223 25.28 -28.01 -23.54
CA LYS A 223 25.75 -26.67 -23.19
C LYS A 223 24.98 -25.57 -23.93
N ALA A 224 24.67 -25.77 -25.21
CA ALA A 224 23.87 -24.83 -26.00
C ALA A 224 22.42 -24.74 -25.49
N GLU A 225 21.84 -25.86 -25.06
CA GLU A 225 20.49 -25.90 -24.49
C GLU A 225 20.40 -25.19 -23.14
N LEU A 226 21.40 -25.36 -22.28
CA LEU A 226 21.51 -24.62 -21.02
C LEU A 226 21.64 -23.11 -21.26
N GLN A 227 22.46 -22.70 -22.23
CA GLN A 227 22.60 -21.28 -22.61
C GLN A 227 21.29 -20.71 -23.15
N ALA A 228 20.58 -21.44 -24.01
CA ALA A 228 19.28 -21.02 -24.53
C ALA A 228 18.23 -20.92 -23.40
N ARG A 229 18.26 -21.82 -22.43
CA ARG A 229 17.35 -21.80 -21.27
C ARG A 229 17.66 -20.63 -20.33
N GLU A 230 18.93 -20.32 -20.13
CA GLU A 230 19.37 -19.16 -19.34
C GLU A 230 18.98 -17.85 -20.03
N GLU A 231 19.16 -17.75 -21.35
CA GLU A 231 18.75 -16.59 -22.14
C GLU A 231 17.22 -16.43 -22.18
N ALA A 232 16.47 -17.53 -22.31
CA ALA A 232 15.02 -17.52 -22.19
C ALA A 232 14.55 -17.11 -20.78
N ALA A 233 15.23 -17.56 -19.73
CA ALA A 233 14.95 -17.13 -18.36
C ALA A 233 15.28 -15.65 -18.15
N ARG A 234 16.37 -15.15 -18.74
CA ARG A 234 16.76 -13.73 -18.71
C ARG A 234 15.77 -12.85 -19.46
N ASN A 235 15.31 -13.27 -20.63
CA ASN A 235 14.28 -12.55 -21.39
C ASN A 235 12.93 -12.59 -20.68
N LYS A 236 12.58 -13.70 -20.03
CA LYS A 236 11.37 -13.79 -19.20
C LYS A 236 11.46 -12.91 -17.96
N ALA A 237 12.62 -12.85 -17.30
CA ALA A 237 12.86 -11.95 -16.18
C ALA A 237 12.83 -10.48 -16.61
N ALA A 238 13.41 -10.14 -17.76
CA ALA A 238 13.36 -8.80 -18.34
C ALA A 238 11.93 -8.40 -18.73
N SER A 239 11.13 -9.33 -19.25
CA SER A 239 9.70 -9.11 -19.53
C SER A 239 8.85 -9.00 -18.27
N GLN A 240 9.27 -9.59 -17.14
CA GLN A 240 8.62 -9.47 -15.83
C GLN A 240 9.10 -8.24 -15.04
N GLN A 241 10.17 -7.59 -15.48
CA GLN A 241 10.71 -6.33 -14.94
C GLN A 241 10.40 -5.12 -15.82
N ALA A 242 9.75 -5.30 -16.98
CA ALA A 242 9.10 -4.19 -17.64
C ALA A 242 8.00 -3.69 -16.70
N PRO A 243 7.97 -2.40 -16.31
CA PRO A 243 6.84 -1.88 -15.57
C PRO A 243 5.62 -2.15 -16.42
N ALA A 244 4.72 -2.97 -15.87
CA ALA A 244 3.39 -3.06 -16.41
C ALA A 244 2.87 -1.62 -16.45
N ASP A 245 2.62 -1.12 -17.65
CA ASP A 245 1.54 -0.17 -17.85
C ASP A 245 0.26 -0.91 -17.45
N GLU A 246 0.08 -1.14 -16.15
CA GLU A 246 -1.23 -1.37 -15.58
C GLU A 246 -2.01 -0.11 -15.95
N GLU A 247 -3.00 -0.29 -16.80
CA GLU A 247 -4.13 0.61 -16.92
C GLU A 247 -4.75 0.70 -15.53
N ASP A 248 -4.17 1.56 -14.70
CA ASP A 248 -4.68 1.92 -13.39
C ASP A 248 -5.96 2.72 -13.66
N ASP A 249 -7.08 2.01 -13.64
CA ASP A 249 -8.47 2.49 -13.62
C ASP A 249 -8.76 3.26 -12.32
N THR A 250 -7.77 3.97 -11.75
CA THR A 250 -7.99 4.89 -10.65
C THR A 250 -8.69 6.13 -11.20
N GLU A 251 -9.81 6.45 -10.57
CA GLU A 251 -10.64 7.61 -10.88
C GLU A 251 -9.74 8.85 -10.94
N ALA A 252 -9.82 9.58 -12.06
CA ALA A 252 -9.08 10.82 -12.22
C ALA A 252 -9.65 11.86 -11.26
N GLU A 253 -8.81 12.34 -10.35
CA GLU A 253 -9.15 13.45 -9.47
C GLU A 253 -8.56 14.73 -10.05
N CYS A 254 -9.38 15.80 -10.09
CA CYS A 254 -8.95 17.11 -10.55
C CYS A 254 -8.29 17.89 -9.41
N TYR A 255 -7.12 18.45 -9.67
CA TYR A 255 -6.40 19.33 -8.75
C TYR A 255 -6.04 20.63 -9.46
N ASP A 256 -6.22 21.75 -8.78
CA ASP A 256 -5.76 23.05 -9.25
C ASP A 256 -4.34 23.32 -8.75
N VAL A 257 -3.50 23.81 -9.64
CA VAL A 257 -2.17 24.33 -9.28
C VAL A 257 -2.35 25.65 -8.54
N VAL A 258 -1.88 25.68 -7.29
CA VAL A 258 -1.99 26.85 -6.39
C VAL A 258 -0.64 27.55 -6.15
N HIS A 259 0.44 27.03 -6.73
CA HIS A 259 1.78 27.57 -6.54
C HIS A 259 2.14 28.59 -7.63
N GLU A 260 2.59 29.77 -7.22
CA GLU A 260 2.85 30.93 -8.11
C GLU A 260 3.87 30.64 -9.23
N ASP A 261 4.88 29.79 -8.96
CA ASP A 261 5.90 29.41 -9.95
C ASP A 261 5.46 28.23 -10.86
N GLY A 262 4.26 27.69 -10.65
CA GLY A 262 3.79 26.47 -11.30
C GLY A 262 4.35 25.18 -10.69
N VAL A 263 3.85 24.03 -11.14
CA VAL A 263 4.26 22.71 -10.66
C VAL A 263 5.09 21.96 -11.71
N PRO A 264 6.32 21.53 -11.39
CA PRO A 264 7.12 20.71 -12.29
C PRO A 264 6.57 19.28 -12.42
N VAL A 265 6.51 18.81 -13.66
CA VAL A 265 6.15 17.43 -14.02
C VAL A 265 7.44 16.65 -14.29
N TYR A 266 7.62 15.54 -13.59
CA TYR A 266 8.84 14.71 -13.62
C TYR A 266 8.65 13.43 -14.44
N ALA A 267 9.70 12.92 -15.06
CA ALA A 267 9.66 11.65 -15.80
C ALA A 267 9.43 10.42 -14.90
N ALA A 268 9.83 10.49 -13.62
CA ALA A 268 9.70 9.44 -12.61
C ALA A 268 9.33 10.07 -11.25
N PRO A 269 8.76 9.31 -10.30
CA PRO A 269 8.36 9.81 -8.98
C PRO A 269 9.57 10.04 -8.07
N SER A 270 10.42 11.01 -8.43
CA SER A 270 11.63 11.39 -7.70
C SER A 270 12.04 12.81 -8.07
N LEU A 271 12.49 13.59 -7.08
CA LEU A 271 13.00 14.95 -7.28
C LEU A 271 14.30 14.99 -8.11
N ASP A 272 15.04 13.88 -8.16
CA ASP A 272 16.27 13.75 -8.96
C ASP A 272 15.98 13.42 -10.44
N SER A 273 14.70 13.19 -10.78
CA SER A 273 14.29 12.87 -12.14
C SER A 273 14.31 14.12 -13.04
N ALA A 274 14.48 13.90 -14.34
CA ALA A 274 14.33 14.95 -15.33
C ALA A 274 12.90 15.53 -15.29
N VAL A 275 12.80 16.86 -15.31
CA VAL A 275 11.54 17.60 -15.46
C VAL A 275 11.16 17.56 -16.93
N VAL A 276 9.99 16.98 -17.22
CA VAL A 276 9.43 16.83 -18.57
C VAL A 276 8.47 17.95 -18.94
N GLY A 277 7.98 18.71 -17.96
CA GLY A 277 7.05 19.82 -18.17
C GLY A 277 6.90 20.69 -16.93
N LEU A 278 6.22 21.83 -17.09
CA LEU A 278 5.86 22.74 -16.00
C LEU A 278 4.41 23.16 -16.24
N GLU A 279 3.54 22.92 -15.26
CA GLU A 279 2.14 23.30 -15.30
C GLU A 279 1.95 24.62 -14.55
N ALA A 280 1.30 25.59 -15.18
CA ALA A 280 1.23 26.96 -14.66
C ALA A 280 0.23 27.13 -13.50
N ASP A 281 0.37 28.21 -12.74
CA ASP A 281 -0.60 28.63 -11.72
C ASP A 281 -2.03 28.73 -12.31
N GLY A 282 -3.00 28.16 -11.58
CA GLY A 282 -4.40 28.07 -12.01
C GLY A 282 -4.70 27.01 -13.08
N ALA A 283 -3.74 26.17 -13.46
CA ALA A 283 -4.00 25.02 -14.32
C ALA A 283 -4.68 23.89 -13.54
N THR A 284 -5.71 23.26 -14.13
CA THR A 284 -6.36 22.08 -13.55
C THR A 284 -5.74 20.82 -14.12
N LEU A 285 -5.13 20.01 -13.25
CA LEU A 285 -4.50 18.74 -13.57
C LEU A 285 -5.39 17.58 -13.19
N GLN A 286 -5.52 16.63 -14.11
CA GLN A 286 -6.12 15.33 -13.81
C GLN A 286 -5.04 14.39 -13.32
N LEU A 287 -5.10 14.07 -12.04
CA LEU A 287 -4.14 13.24 -11.34
C LEU A 287 -4.72 11.83 -11.14
N ARG A 288 -3.93 10.82 -11.46
CA ARG A 288 -4.30 9.41 -11.36
C ARG A 288 -3.22 8.62 -10.64
N GLY A 289 -3.64 7.62 -9.89
CA GLY A 289 -2.76 6.72 -9.15
C GLY A 289 -1.86 7.42 -8.13
N TYR A 290 -1.23 6.61 -7.30
CA TYR A 290 -0.18 7.04 -6.39
C TYR A 290 1.06 6.18 -6.65
N ASP A 291 2.25 6.75 -6.48
CA ASP A 291 3.44 5.92 -6.36
C ASP A 291 3.43 5.13 -5.04
N PRO A 292 4.33 4.14 -4.86
CA PRO A 292 4.41 3.37 -3.62
C PRO A 292 4.69 4.19 -2.35
N SER A 293 5.20 5.43 -2.48
CA SER A 293 5.42 6.34 -1.35
C SER A 293 4.18 7.16 -0.98
N GLY A 294 3.19 7.27 -1.87
CA GLY A 294 1.98 8.07 -1.68
C GLY A 294 2.18 9.57 -1.85
N LEU A 295 3.39 10.03 -2.21
CA LEU A 295 3.72 11.45 -2.34
C LEU A 295 3.56 11.98 -3.77
N TRP A 296 3.57 11.07 -4.74
CA TRP A 296 3.56 11.40 -6.16
C TRP A 296 2.28 10.91 -6.83
N ARG A 297 1.72 11.75 -7.70
CA ARG A 297 0.58 11.43 -8.56
C ARG A 297 0.99 11.45 -10.02
N ARG A 298 0.37 10.63 -10.85
CA ARG A 298 0.64 10.60 -12.30
C ARG A 298 -0.32 11.55 -13.03
N THR A 299 0.22 12.42 -13.87
CA THR A 299 -0.56 13.26 -14.78
C THR A 299 -0.74 12.54 -16.11
N ARG A 300 -1.96 12.56 -16.68
CA ARG A 300 -2.20 12.12 -18.05
C ARG A 300 -2.95 13.21 -18.80
N PRO A 301 -2.50 13.61 -20.00
CA PRO A 301 -3.23 14.58 -20.80
C PRO A 301 -4.47 13.90 -21.40
N GLU A 302 -5.65 14.26 -20.90
CA GLU A 302 -6.93 13.86 -21.47
C GLU A 302 -7.64 15.12 -21.99
N GLY A 303 -7.72 15.28 -23.31
CA GLY A 303 -8.21 16.53 -23.93
C GLY A 303 -7.13 17.62 -24.04
N SER A 304 -7.40 18.65 -24.85
CA SER A 304 -6.39 19.56 -25.43
C SER A 304 -5.67 20.52 -24.45
N MET A 305 -5.59 20.21 -23.15
CA MET A 305 -5.01 21.10 -22.13
C MET A 305 -3.85 20.51 -21.33
N GLY A 306 -3.56 19.20 -21.38
CA GLY A 306 -2.33 18.66 -20.79
C GLY A 306 -1.23 18.49 -21.85
N GLN A 307 -0.06 19.09 -21.65
CA GLN A 307 1.06 18.96 -22.61
C GLN A 307 2.02 17.82 -22.25
N HIS A 308 2.01 17.33 -21.01
CA HIS A 308 3.02 16.40 -20.52
C HIS A 308 2.40 15.26 -19.67
N THR A 309 2.77 14.02 -19.99
CA THR A 309 2.51 12.85 -19.12
C THR A 309 3.70 12.66 -18.19
N GLY A 310 3.49 12.68 -16.88
CA GLY A 310 4.58 12.45 -15.93
C GLY A 310 4.09 12.36 -14.49
N TRP A 311 4.97 12.67 -13.54
CA TRP A 311 4.73 12.58 -12.11
C TRP A 311 4.80 13.96 -11.47
N VAL A 312 3.83 14.26 -10.63
CA VAL A 312 3.76 15.52 -9.89
C VAL A 312 3.75 15.22 -8.40
N LEU A 313 4.50 16.02 -7.66
CA LEU A 313 4.60 15.95 -6.21
C LEU A 313 3.45 16.74 -5.57
N LEU A 314 2.70 16.11 -4.66
CA LEU A 314 1.57 16.75 -3.98
C LEU A 314 2.01 17.82 -2.97
N TYR A 315 3.11 17.53 -2.26
CA TYR A 315 3.61 18.36 -1.18
C TYR A 315 5.13 18.48 -1.29
N HIS A 316 5.64 19.71 -1.32
CA HIS A 316 7.07 19.98 -1.33
C HIS A 316 7.49 20.53 0.03
N ASP A 317 8.45 19.87 0.69
CA ASP A 317 8.87 20.22 2.06
C ASP A 317 9.29 21.69 2.26
N THR A 318 9.80 22.34 1.21
CA THR A 318 10.23 23.75 1.28
C THR A 318 9.18 24.76 0.79
N HIS A 319 8.22 24.33 -0.02
CA HIS A 319 7.27 25.22 -0.71
C HIS A 319 5.80 24.98 -0.31
N GLY A 320 5.54 23.98 0.53
CA GLY A 320 4.20 23.67 1.03
C GLY A 320 3.37 22.87 0.02
N GLU A 321 2.06 23.09 0.05
CA GLU A 321 1.10 22.46 -0.85
C GLU A 321 1.20 23.09 -2.24
N TRP A 322 1.47 22.27 -3.25
CA TRP A 322 1.57 22.72 -4.65
C TRP A 322 0.26 22.56 -5.42
N LEU A 323 -0.61 21.68 -4.91
CA LEU A 323 -1.84 21.27 -5.55
C LEU A 323 -2.95 21.26 -4.50
N GLN A 324 -4.11 21.78 -4.88
CA GLN A 324 -5.33 21.70 -4.09
C GLN A 324 -6.39 20.94 -4.87
N ALA A 325 -7.16 20.07 -4.22
CA ALA A 325 -8.26 19.38 -4.88
C ALA A 325 -9.26 20.41 -5.42
N ALA A 326 -9.59 20.32 -6.71
CA ALA A 326 -10.57 21.20 -7.33
C ALA A 326 -11.97 20.82 -6.82
N GLU A 327 -12.68 21.76 -6.20
CA GLU A 327 -14.08 21.59 -5.76
C GLU A 327 -15.08 21.68 -6.93
#